data_AF-A0A5N4CJY9-F1
#
_entry.id   AF-A0A5N4CJY9-F1
#
_cell.length_a   1.000
_cell.length_b   1.000
_cell.length_c   1.000
_cell.angle_alpha   90.00
_cell.angle_beta   90.00
_cell.angle_gamma   90.00
#
_symmetry.space_group_name_H-M   'P 1'
#
loop_
_entity.id
_entity.type
_entity.pdbx_description
1 polymer ?
#
loop_
_entity_poly.entity_id
_entity_poly.type
_entity_poly.pdbx_seq_one_letter_code
_entity_poly.pdbx_strand_id
1 'polypeptide(L)'
;MTNEMEQRVEPHNDYFSTQFLLNFAILGTHNITVESSVKDANGIVWKTGPRTTIFVKSLEDPYSQQIRLQQQQAQQPLQQQQQRNAYTRF
;
A
#
# COMPACT_ATOMS: atom_id res chain seq x y z
N MET A 1 7.23 2.26 7.22
CA MET A 1 6.24 1.45 7.96
C MET A 1 6.32 0.05 7.38
N THR A 2 6.67 -0.94 8.18
CA THR A 2 6.78 -2.34 7.73
C THR A 2 5.43 -3.00 8.00
N ASN A 3 4.85 -3.64 6.97
CA ASN A 3 3.60 -4.39 7.11
C ASN A 3 3.98 -5.87 7.25
N GLU A 4 3.75 -6.46 8.42
CA GLU A 4 4.11 -7.86 8.72
C GLU A 4 2.83 -8.66 8.93
N MET A 5 2.79 -9.88 8.37
CA MET A 5 1.66 -10.79 8.50
C MET A 5 2.18 -12.23 8.68
N GLU A 6 1.66 -12.93 9.68
CA GLU A 6 1.96 -14.34 9.95
C GLU A 6 0.65 -15.12 10.02
N GLN A 7 0.61 -16.30 9.41
CA GLN A 7 -0.49 -17.24 9.56
C GLN A 7 0.06 -18.64 9.77
N ARG A 8 -0.47 -19.32 10.79
CA ARG A 8 -0.24 -20.75 11.01
C ARG A 8 -1.29 -21.55 10.27
N VAL A 9 -0.84 -22.62 9.64
CA VAL A 9 -1.70 -23.57 8.93
C VAL A 9 -1.29 -24.98 9.32
N GLU A 10 -2.30 -25.83 9.47
CA GLU A 10 -2.08 -27.26 9.66
C GLU A 10 -1.82 -27.90 8.29
N PRO A 11 -0.76 -28.71 8.15
CA PRO A 11 -0.53 -29.46 6.92
C PRO A 11 -1.62 -30.50 6.68
N HIS A 12 -1.94 -30.71 5.40
CA HIS A 12 -2.88 -31.73 4.95
C HIS A 12 -2.11 -32.76 4.11
N ASN A 13 -1.93 -33.96 4.66
CA ASN A 13 -0.94 -34.95 4.19
C ASN A 13 0.47 -34.33 4.21
N ASP A 14 1.13 -34.23 3.05
CA ASP A 14 2.52 -33.75 2.93
C ASP A 14 2.63 -32.30 2.42
N TYR A 15 1.52 -31.55 2.41
CA TYR A 15 1.49 -30.19 1.87
C TYR A 15 0.65 -29.24 2.73
N PHE A 16 0.99 -27.95 2.69
CA PHE A 16 0.18 -26.88 3.26
C PHE A 16 0.07 -25.72 2.28
N SER A 17 -1.08 -25.04 2.26
CA SER A 17 -1.30 -23.82 1.51
C SER A 17 -1.92 -22.76 2.39
N THR A 18 -1.61 -21.50 2.09
CA THR A 18 -2.32 -20.35 2.62
C THR A 18 -2.32 -19.22 1.60
N GLN A 19 -3.27 -18.30 1.75
CA GLN A 19 -3.37 -17.09 0.95
C GLN A 19 -3.74 -15.94 1.88
N PHE A 20 -3.11 -14.79 1.66
CA PHE A 20 -3.36 -13.57 2.42
C PHE A 20 -3.55 -12.39 1.47
N LEU A 21 -4.37 -11.43 1.91
CA LEU A 21 -4.52 -10.15 1.24
C LEU A 21 -3.62 -9.13 1.95
N LEU A 22 -2.64 -8.60 1.23
CA LEU A 22 -1.76 -7.55 1.72
C LEU A 22 -2.21 -6.19 1.18
N ASN A 23 -2.58 -5.28 2.09
CA ASN A 23 -2.95 -3.91 1.73
C ASN A 23 -1.71 -2.99 1.64
N PHE A 24 -1.68 -2.12 0.63
CA PHE A 24 -0.66 -1.10 0.43
C PHE A 24 -1.24 0.28 0.76
N ALA A 25 -1.19 0.67 2.03
CA ALA A 25 -1.71 1.96 2.50
C ALA A 25 -0.94 3.19 1.94
N ILE A 26 0.28 2.98 1.44
CA ILE A 26 1.13 4.02 0.88
C ILE A 26 1.48 3.63 -0.56
N LEU A 27 1.28 4.57 -1.48
CA LEU A 27 1.65 4.41 -2.89
C LEU A 27 3.18 4.33 -3.06
N GLY A 28 3.64 3.68 -4.13
CA GLY A 28 5.06 3.54 -4.45
C GLY A 28 5.50 2.11 -4.65
N THR A 29 6.83 1.91 -4.61
CA THR A 29 7.45 0.60 -4.82
C THR A 29 7.68 -0.09 -3.48
N HIS A 30 7.22 -1.33 -3.37
CA HIS A 30 7.30 -2.18 -2.19
C HIS A 30 8.16 -3.40 -2.48
N ASN A 31 8.98 -3.79 -1.52
CA ASN A 31 9.73 -5.03 -1.52
C ASN A 31 9.09 -5.95 -0.47
N ILE A 32 8.51 -7.06 -0.93
CA ILE A 32 7.78 -8.01 -0.10
C ILE A 32 8.62 -9.26 0.00
N THR A 33 8.92 -9.69 1.21
CA THR A 33 9.52 -11.02 1.44
C THR A 33 8.43 -11.96 1.93
N VAL A 34 8.27 -13.10 1.25
CA VAL A 34 7.40 -14.20 1.67
C VAL A 34 8.29 -15.36 2.11
N GLU A 35 8.03 -15.88 3.30
CA GLU A 35 8.79 -16.99 3.90
C GLU A 35 7.81 -18.04 4.45
N SER A 36 8.20 -19.30 4.39
CA SER A 36 7.54 -20.37 5.14
C SER A 36 8.52 -21.05 6.10
N SER A 37 7.99 -21.53 7.22
CA SER A 37 8.76 -22.21 8.26
C SER A 37 7.90 -23.27 8.93
N VAL A 38 8.54 -24.26 9.53
CA VAL A 38 7.86 -25.31 10.30
C VAL A 38 8.17 -25.09 11.77
N LYS A 39 7.14 -25.17 12.62
CA LYS A 39 7.31 -25.15 14.07
C LYS A 39 7.16 -26.58 14.60
N ASP A 40 8.14 -27.05 15.36
CA ASP A 40 8.09 -28.40 15.94
C ASP A 40 7.29 -28.46 17.25
N ALA A 41 7.17 -29.67 17.81
CA ALA A 41 6.44 -29.93 19.06
C ALA A 41 7.05 -29.23 20.29
N ASN A 42 8.34 -28.89 20.26
CA ASN A 42 9.01 -28.14 21.32
C ASN A 42 8.87 -26.62 21.14
N GLY A 43 8.21 -26.21 20.06
CA GLY A 43 8.00 -24.82 19.69
C GLY A 43 9.18 -24.17 18.99
N ILE A 44 10.18 -24.95 18.57
CA ILE A 44 11.33 -24.44 17.80
C ILE A 44 10.88 -24.18 16.36
N VAL A 45 11.25 -23.02 15.82
CA VAL A 45 10.95 -22.62 14.44
C VAL A 45 12.12 -22.97 13.54
N TRP A 46 11.84 -23.85 12.58
CA TRP A 46 12.77 -24.30 11.57
C TRP A 46 12.51 -23.54 10.26
N LYS A 47 13.44 -22.65 9.88
CA LYS A 47 13.39 -21.87 8.63
C LYS A 47 13.85 -22.71 7.43
N THR A 48 13.10 -23.76 7.13
CA THR A 48 13.39 -24.72 6.05
C THR A 48 12.62 -24.44 4.77
N GLY A 49 11.66 -23.52 4.79
CA GLY A 49 10.82 -23.21 3.64
C GLY A 49 11.44 -22.23 2.65
N PRO A 50 10.89 -22.14 1.43
CA PRO A 50 11.30 -21.14 0.45
C PRO A 50 11.14 -19.71 0.98
N ARG A 51 12.11 -18.86 0.63
CA ARG A 51 12.07 -17.41 0.81
C ARG A 51 12.07 -16.77 -0.56
N THR A 52 11.01 -16.02 -0.87
CA THR A 52 10.85 -15.33 -2.16
C THR A 52 10.65 -13.85 -1.93
N THR A 53 11.31 -13.03 -2.75
CA THR A 53 11.14 -11.59 -2.75
C THR A 53 10.35 -11.15 -3.97
N ILE A 54 9.31 -10.33 -3.76
CA ILE A 54 8.41 -9.81 -4.79
C ILE A 54 8.49 -8.28 -4.77
N PHE A 55 8.63 -7.68 -5.95
CA PHE A 55 8.60 -6.23 -6.12
C PHE A 55 7.23 -5.80 -6.64
N VAL A 56 6.53 -4.96 -5.89
CA VAL A 56 5.18 -4.48 -6.23
C VAL A 56 5.19 -2.97 -6.37
N LYS A 57 4.63 -2.46 -7.47
CA LYS A 57 4.36 -1.03 -7.63
C LYS A 57 2.89 -0.78 -7.35
N SER A 58 2.62 -0.07 -6.27
CA SER A 58 1.29 0.44 -5.92
C SER A 58 1.12 1.83 -6.53
N LEU A 59 0.07 1.99 -7.34
CA LEU A 59 -0.27 3.22 -8.02
C LEU A 59 -1.62 3.72 -7.51
N GLU A 60 -1.83 5.01 -7.62
CA GLU A 60 -3.14 5.59 -7.31
C GLU A 60 -4.17 5.08 -8.30
N ASP A 61 -5.36 4.78 -7.79
CA ASP A 61 -6.48 4.43 -8.64
C ASP A 61 -6.85 5.61 -9.59
N PRO A 62 -7.10 5.37 -10.90
CA PRO A 62 -7.39 6.44 -11.86
C PRO A 62 -8.55 7.34 -11.47
N TYR A 63 -9.58 6.82 -10.79
CA TYR A 63 -10.70 7.61 -10.33
C TYR A 63 -10.30 8.56 -9.20
N SER A 64 -9.47 8.08 -8.27
CA SER A 64 -8.91 8.92 -7.19
C SER A 64 -8.05 10.05 -7.75
N GLN A 65 -7.26 9.75 -8.80
CA GLN A 65 -6.47 10.77 -9.51
C GLN A 65 -7.37 11.85 -10.12
N GLN A 66 -8.48 11.47 -10.78
CA GLN A 66 -9.42 12.41 -11.39
C GLN A 66 -10.08 13.33 -10.35
N ILE A 67 -10.54 12.78 -9.22
CA ILE A 67 -11.14 13.58 -8.16
C ILE A 67 -10.15 14.61 -7.61
N ARG A 68 -8.89 14.21 -7.38
CA ARG A 68 -7.86 15.12 -6.90
C ARG A 68 -7.60 16.26 -7.88
N LEU A 69 -7.53 15.97 -9.18
CA LEU A 69 -7.34 16.99 -10.22
C LEU A 69 -8.53 17.97 -10.28
N GLN A 70 -9.76 17.47 -10.14
CA GLN A 70 -10.96 18.30 -10.14
C GLN A 70 -11.03 19.22 -8.91
N GLN A 71 -10.63 18.74 -7.73
CA GLN A 71 -10.55 19.56 -6.51
C GLN A 71 -9.45 20.65 -6.60
N GLN A 72 -8.31 20.36 -7.22
CA GLN A 72 -7.23 21.34 -7.40
C GLN A 72 -7.66 22.51 -8.31
N GLN A 73 -8.47 22.26 -9.34
CA GLN A 73 -8.98 23.32 -10.22
C GLN A 73 -10.02 24.21 -9.52
N ALA A 74 -10.75 23.68 -8.53
CA ALA A 74 -11.71 24.47 -7.76
C ALA A 74 -11.05 25.44 -6.75
N GLN A 75 -9.73 25.35 -6.52
CA GLN A 75 -9.04 26.04 -5.41
C GLN A 75 -8.01 27.12 -5.80
N GLN A 76 -7.86 27.55 -7.06
CA GLN A 76 -7.04 28.75 -7.39
C GLN A 76 -7.66 29.68 -8.47
N PRO A 77 -7.65 31.03 -8.30
CA PRO A 77 -7.70 31.78 -7.05
C PRO A 77 -8.78 32.89 -7.00
N LEU A 78 -9.40 33.06 -5.82
CA LEU A 78 -10.13 34.28 -5.42
C LEU A 78 -9.20 35.52 -5.21
N GLN A 79 -7.87 35.38 -5.40
CA GLN A 79 -6.92 36.48 -5.22
C GLN A 79 -6.82 37.45 -6.41
N GLN A 80 -7.27 37.09 -7.62
CA GLN A 80 -7.24 38.04 -8.76
C GLN A 80 -8.39 39.06 -8.74
N GLN A 81 -9.48 38.83 -8.00
CA GLN A 81 -10.59 39.78 -7.94
C GLN A 81 -10.36 40.93 -6.95
N GLN A 82 -9.48 40.78 -5.97
CA GLN A 82 -9.23 41.84 -4.98
C GLN A 82 -8.28 42.94 -5.49
N GLN A 83 -7.42 42.62 -6.47
CA GLN A 83 -6.51 43.61 -7.07
C GLN A 83 -7.20 44.46 -8.15
N ARG A 84 -8.22 43.93 -8.85
CA ARG A 84 -8.97 44.69 -9.88
C ARG A 84 -9.83 45.80 -9.29
N ASN A 85 -10.39 45.60 -8.10
CA ASN A 85 -11.24 46.59 -7.42
C ASN A 85 -10.46 47.76 -6.81
N ALA A 86 -9.13 47.67 -6.71
CA ALA A 86 -8.29 48.76 -6.19
C ALA A 86 -8.01 49.85 -7.23
N TYR A 87 -8.13 49.55 -8.53
CA TYR A 87 -7.76 50.48 -9.62
C TYR A 87 -8.95 51.19 -10.28
N THR A 88 -10.19 50.95 -9.84
CA THR A 88 -11.40 51.57 -10.43
C THR A 88 -11.97 52.71 -9.58
N ARG A 89 -11.22 53.21 -8.60
CA ARG A 89 -11.58 54.40 -7.80
C ARG A 89 -10.65 55.57 -8.12
N PHE A 90 -10.66 56.03 -9.37
CA PHE A 90 -10.24 57.39 -9.76
C PHE A 90 -11.06 57.84 -10.96
#